data_AF-A0A959IM05-F1
#
_entry.id   AF-A0A959IM05-F1
#
_cell.length_a   1.000
_cell.length_b   1.000
_cell.length_c   1.000
_cell.angle_alpha   90.00
_cell.angle_beta   90.00
_cell.angle_gamma   90.00
#
_symmetry.space_group_name_H-M   'P 1'
#
loop_
_entity.id
_entity.type
_entity.pdbx_description
1 polymer ?
#
loop_
_entity_poly.entity_id
_entity_poly.type
_entity_poly.pdbx_seq_one_letter_code
_entity_poly.pdbx_strand_id
1 'polypeptide(L)' 'EDGVVVINDSTGLKVTFNQWGNWWWRRGIGASSYRDSAFIFHNEGHDYRLEWRERPGQARILYQDGVAWKSIPAMR' A
#
# COMPACT_ATOMS: atom_id res chain seq x y z
N GLU A 1 -16.24 -8.92 -3.10
CA GLU A 1 -15.82 -9.42 -1.78
C GLU A 1 -14.87 -8.42 -1.16
N ASP A 2 -14.81 -8.38 0.16
CA ASP A 2 -13.77 -7.64 0.89
C ASP A 2 -12.38 -8.17 0.50
N GLY A 3 -11.36 -7.31 0.63
CA GLY A 3 -9.97 -7.71 0.45
C GLY A 3 -9.17 -6.85 -0.52
N VAL A 4 -7.93 -7.29 -0.77
CA VAL A 4 -6.98 -6.61 -1.64
C VAL A 4 -6.16 -7.59 -2.49
N VAL A 5 -5.77 -7.12 -3.68
CA VAL A 5 -4.71 -7.72 -4.48
C VAL A 5 -3.45 -6.90 -4.29
N VAL A 6 -2.34 -7.57 -3.94
CA VAL A 6 -1.04 -6.94 -3.66
C VAL A 6 0.01 -7.38 -4.67
N ILE A 7 0.66 -6.42 -5.31
CA ILE A 7 1.79 -6.63 -6.21
C ILE A 7 3.02 -5.96 -5.59
N ASN A 8 4.06 -6.75 -5.32
CA ASN A 8 5.35 -6.26 -4.79
C ASN A 8 6.46 -6.60 -5.80
N ASP A 9 6.95 -5.59 -6.50
CA ASP A 9 7.94 -5.76 -7.58
C ASP A 9 9.10 -4.77 -7.45
N SER A 10 10.03 -4.76 -8.41
CA SER A 10 11.20 -3.89 -8.39
C SER A 10 10.85 -2.38 -8.34
N THR A 11 9.66 -1.98 -8.78
CA THR A 11 9.20 -0.59 -8.88
C THR A 11 8.47 -0.10 -7.63
N GLY A 12 7.97 -1.01 -6.78
CA GLY A 12 7.26 -0.62 -5.57
C GLY A 12 6.27 -1.68 -5.07
N LEU A 13 5.29 -1.19 -4.32
CA LEU A 13 4.10 -1.93 -3.90
C LEU A 13 2.87 -1.31 -4.56
N LYS A 14 2.02 -2.11 -5.21
CA LYS A 14 0.69 -1.71 -5.66
C LYS A 14 -0.35 -2.53 -4.91
N VAL A 15 -1.36 -1.86 -4.38
CA VAL A 15 -2.45 -2.49 -3.63
C VAL A 15 -3.77 -2.05 -4.24
N THR A 16 -4.52 -3.01 -4.77
CA THR A 16 -5.82 -2.80 -5.38
C THR A 16 -6.89 -3.35 -4.46
N PHE A 17 -7.87 -2.53 -4.11
CA PHE A 17 -9.01 -2.99 -3.31
C PHE A 17 -9.96 -3.82 -4.20
N ASN A 18 -10.54 -4.88 -3.63
CA ASN A 18 -11.54 -5.68 -4.34
C ASN A 18 -12.91 -4.96 -4.46
N GLN A 19 -13.07 -3.83 -3.77
CA GLN A 19 -14.28 -3.01 -3.77
C GLN A 19 -13.97 -1.52 -3.62
N TRP A 20 -14.91 -0.68 -4.06
CA TRP A 20 -14.87 0.77 -3.88
C TRP A 20 -15.42 1.17 -2.51
N GLY A 21 -14.95 2.29 -1.96
CA GLY A 21 -15.47 2.86 -0.71
C GLY A 21 -14.79 2.42 0.59
N ASN A 22 -13.70 1.64 0.53
CA ASN A 22 -12.88 1.24 1.69
C ASN A 22 -11.91 2.35 2.16
N TRP A 23 -12.42 3.54 2.47
CA TRP A 23 -11.59 4.75 2.53
C TRP A 23 -11.39 5.20 3.98
N TRP A 24 -10.67 4.39 4.77
CA TRP A 24 -10.32 4.73 6.15
C TRP A 24 -9.03 5.56 6.21
N TRP A 25 -9.14 6.83 5.85
CA TRP A 25 -7.99 7.73 5.86
C TRP A 25 -7.87 8.45 7.20
N ARG A 26 -6.84 8.11 7.99
CA ARG A 26 -6.52 8.86 9.22
C ARG A 26 -6.29 10.32 8.85
N ARG A 27 -7.21 11.20 9.27
CA ARG A 27 -7.20 12.64 8.93
C ARG A 27 -7.12 12.91 7.41
N GLY A 28 -7.69 12.04 6.58
CA GLY A 28 -7.70 12.23 5.13
C GLY A 28 -6.35 11.97 4.42
N ILE A 29 -5.30 11.54 5.12
CA ILE A 29 -3.93 11.49 4.58
C ILE A 29 -3.77 10.59 3.35
N GLY A 30 -4.60 9.57 3.16
CA GLY A 30 -4.55 8.79 1.92
C GLY A 30 -5.67 9.10 0.94
N ALA A 31 -6.45 10.17 1.13
CA ALA A 31 -7.32 10.72 0.08
C ALA A 31 -6.52 11.54 -0.96
N SER A 32 -5.21 11.72 -0.75
CA SER A 32 -4.30 12.37 -1.69
C SER A 32 -2.95 11.67 -1.70
N SER A 33 -2.17 11.90 -2.75
CA SER A 33 -0.77 11.50 -2.77
C SER A 33 0.05 12.29 -1.74
N TYR A 34 1.05 11.65 -1.15
CA TYR A 34 1.98 12.29 -0.21
C TYR A 34 3.36 11.65 -0.29
N ARG A 35 4.35 12.23 0.38
CA ARG A 35 5.71 11.70 0.43
C ARG A 35 6.32 11.90 1.81
N ASP A 36 7.19 10.98 2.19
CA ASP A 36 8.06 11.13 3.36
C ASP A 36 9.52 10.77 2.98
N SER A 37 10.36 10.53 3.99
CA SER A 37 11.76 10.16 3.80
C SER A 37 11.96 8.75 3.22
N ALA A 38 11.00 7.84 3.39
CA ALA A 38 11.11 6.43 3.00
C ALA A 38 10.45 6.14 1.65
N PHE A 39 9.32 6.78 1.34
CA PHE A 39 8.54 6.49 0.13
C PHE A 39 7.73 7.67 -0.39
N ILE A 40 7.17 7.48 -1.58
CA ILE A 40 6.12 8.29 -2.17
C ILE A 40 4.86 7.43 -2.23
N PHE A 41 3.77 7.91 -1.63
CA PHE A 41 2.45 7.32 -1.73
C PHE A 41 1.68 8.01 -2.84
N HIS A 42 1.24 7.23 -3.82
CA HIS A 42 0.38 7.68 -4.91
C HIS A 42 -1.04 7.18 -4.65
N ASN A 43 -1.98 8.11 -4.48
CA ASN A 43 -3.40 7.79 -4.50
C ASN A 43 -3.85 7.65 -5.98
N GLU A 44 -4.37 6.49 -6.34
CA GLU A 44 -4.88 6.18 -7.70
C GLU A 44 -6.41 5.96 -7.67
N GLY A 45 -7.09 6.41 -6.60
CA GLY A 45 -8.53 6.31 -6.39
C GLY A 45 -8.98 4.90 -5.96
N HIS A 46 -9.02 3.96 -6.89
CA HIS A 46 -9.41 2.56 -6.62
C HIS A 46 -8.30 1.73 -5.98
N ASP A 47 -7.09 2.23 -6.08
CA ASP A 47 -5.87 1.55 -5.65
C ASP A 47 -4.85 2.60 -5.22
N TYR A 48 -3.73 2.13 -4.68
CA TYR A 48 -2.61 2.98 -4.35
C TYR A 48 -1.29 2.30 -4.68
N ARG A 49 -0.27 3.13 -4.87
CA ARG A 49 1.10 2.70 -5.12
C ARG A 49 2.07 3.33 -4.14
N LEU A 50 2.93 2.51 -3.54
CA LEU A 50 4.10 2.95 -2.79
C LEU A 50 5.33 2.81 -3.68
N GLU A 51 5.99 3.93 -3.92
CA GLU A 51 7.28 4.00 -4.60
C GLU A 51 8.37 4.21 -3.54
N TRP A 52 9.27 3.24 -3.40
CA TRP A 52 10.35 3.29 -2.42
C TRP A 52 11.44 4.29 -2.86
N ARG A 53 11.84 5.20 -1.96
CA ARG A 53 13.03 6.03 -2.19
C ARG A 53 14.31 5.23 -1.96
N GLU A 54 14.30 4.50 -0.86
CA GLU A 54 15.29 3.50 -0.51
C GLU A 54 14.54 2.27 -0.01
N ARG A 55 14.75 1.12 -0.65
CA ARG A 55 14.00 -0.08 -0.33
C ARG A 55 14.55 -0.67 0.97
N PRO A 56 13.72 -0.86 2.01
CA PRO A 56 14.22 -1.36 3.28
C PRO A 56 14.69 -2.82 3.15
N GLY A 57 15.95 -3.09 3.47
CA GLY A 57 16.60 -4.38 3.22
C GLY A 57 16.06 -5.55 4.05
N GLN A 58 15.74 -5.32 5.33
CA GLN A 58 15.18 -6.34 6.22
C GLN A 58 13.88 -5.84 6.87
N ALA A 59 12.87 -5.55 6.04
CA ALA A 59 11.55 -5.16 6.53
C ALA A 59 10.45 -6.07 6.02
N ARG A 60 9.32 -6.06 6.74
CA ARG A 60 8.06 -6.65 6.28
C ARG A 60 7.02 -5.55 6.11
N ILE A 61 6.23 -5.68 5.06
CA ILE A 61 5.08 -4.82 4.80
C ILE A 61 3.87 -5.52 5.41
N LEU A 62 3.17 -4.82 6.30
CA LEU A 62 1.90 -5.28 6.86
C LEU A 62 0.76 -4.63 6.07
N TYR A 63 -0.22 -5.43 5.67
CA TYR A 63 -1.43 -4.95 5.01
C TYR A 63 -2.65 -5.74 5.47
N GLN A 64 -3.81 -5.11 5.39
CA GLN A 64 -5.07 -5.75 5.73
C GLN A 64 -5.73 -6.32 4.47
N ASP A 65 -6.18 -7.57 4.54
CA ASP A 65 -6.93 -8.25 3.50
C ASP A 65 -8.24 -8.79 4.11
N GLY A 66 -9.32 -8.03 3.90
CA GLY A 66 -10.59 -8.23 4.59
C GLY A 66 -10.43 -8.06 6.09
N VAL A 67 -10.73 -9.11 6.86
CA VAL A 67 -10.60 -9.11 8.32
C VAL A 67 -9.23 -9.57 8.82
N ALA A 68 -8.35 -10.03 7.92
CA ALA A 68 -7.06 -10.61 8.27
C ALA A 68 -5.92 -9.63 8.04
N TRP A 69 -4.96 -9.60 8.97
CA TRP A 69 -3.66 -8.99 8.74
C TRP A 69 -2.75 -9.96 8.01
N LYS A 70 -2.14 -9.51 6.92
CA LYS A 70 -1.16 -10.26 6.12
C LYS A 70 0.16 -9.50 6.08
N SER A 71 1.26 -10.23 5.85
CA SER A 71 2.57 -9.59 5.67
C SER A 71 3.39 -10.25 4.57
N ILE A 72 4.16 -9.43 3.87
CA ILE A 72 5.13 -9.87 2.85
C ILE A 72 6.50 -9.25 3.13
N PRO A 73 7.60 -9.89 2.69
CA PRO A 73 8.91 -9.24 2.70
C PRO A 73 8.88 -7.95 1.87
N ALA A 74 9.57 -6.90 2.31
CA ALA A 74 9.72 -5.67 1.53
C ALA A 74 10.68 -5.86 0.34
N MET A 75 11.59 -6.82 0.45
CA MET A 75 12.49 -7.29 -0.61
C MET A 75 11.84 -8.43 -1.40
N ARG A 76 12.25 -8.62 -2.66
CA ARG A 76 11.81 -9.74 -3.49
C ARG A 76 12.48 -11.04 -3.07
#